data_AF-A0A7V8X020-F1
#
_entry.id   AF-A0A7V8X020-F1
#
_cell.length_a   1.000
_cell.length_b   1.000
_cell.length_c   1.000
_cell.angle_alpha   90.00
_cell.angle_beta   90.00
_cell.angle_gamma   90.00
#
_symmetry.space_group_name_H-M   'P 1'
#
loop_
_entity.id
_entity.type
_entity.pdbx_description
1 polymer ?
#
loop_
_entity_poly.entity_id
_entity_poly.type
_entity_poly.pdbx_seq_one_letter_code
_entity_poly.pdbx_strand_id
1 'polypeptide(L)'
;VRTRADYEAWYPVFGASGLVAPTWPGAYGGLDARPALARQLEAELAPFNLGRLNPLGLNLAAPALFAHGTEEQRERFLPPIVRNEERWCQLFSEPGAGSDLASLATRAVRDGDEWILDGQKVWTTWAHVSDFGVCLARTDPGAPKRKGLTYFLLDLRQPGVEVRPLRHIGGDIDFNEVFLAGARVPDGQRVGEVGAGWAVAGATLSGERQMVSGSGSGGVDRIGGSGTDRLLRGGSDEPVLRQRLVAAHSEERIRAWTNQRVRAGLKAGRSPGPESSIGKVHQGELNQRIQLLAADLLGAGAAAWEVGADAAYADSLPYEVVGMLRSRANTIEGGTTEVNKNIVGERVLGLPREPDPWHDSAWKDVPRS
;
A
#
# COMPACT_ATOMS: atom_id res chain seq x y z
N VAL A 1 2.37 -15.64 -23.82
CA VAL A 1 2.04 -14.78 -22.67
C VAL A 1 0.72 -14.09 -23.01
N ARG A 2 -0.30 -14.15 -22.13
CA ARG A 2 -1.58 -13.46 -22.37
C ARG A 2 -1.35 -11.94 -22.41
N THR A 3 -2.10 -11.20 -23.21
CA THR A 3 -2.05 -9.73 -23.12
C THR A 3 -2.63 -9.28 -21.76
N ARG A 4 -2.35 -8.03 -21.36
CA ARG A 4 -2.96 -7.47 -20.14
C ARG A 4 -4.49 -7.49 -20.22
N ALA A 5 -5.06 -7.12 -21.38
CA ALA A 5 -6.50 -7.12 -21.58
C ALA A 5 -7.11 -8.53 -21.47
N ASP A 6 -6.47 -9.54 -22.05
CA ASP A 6 -6.92 -10.94 -21.92
C ASP A 6 -6.86 -11.42 -20.47
N TYR A 7 -5.83 -10.99 -19.73
CA TYR A 7 -5.70 -11.34 -18.31
C TYR A 7 -6.76 -10.64 -17.46
N GLU A 8 -7.02 -9.36 -17.68
CA GLU A 8 -8.08 -8.60 -17.00
C GLU A 8 -9.45 -9.22 -17.27
N ALA A 9 -9.74 -9.63 -18.51
CA ALA A 9 -10.98 -10.30 -18.88
C ALA A 9 -11.14 -11.70 -18.24
N TRP A 10 -10.04 -12.43 -18.06
CA TRP A 10 -10.04 -13.75 -17.42
C TRP A 10 -10.01 -13.69 -15.88
N TYR A 11 -9.54 -12.59 -15.28
CA TYR A 11 -9.33 -12.47 -13.84
C TYR A 11 -10.54 -12.83 -12.97
N PRO A 12 -11.80 -12.51 -13.34
CA PRO A 12 -12.97 -12.95 -12.57
C PRO A 12 -13.04 -14.47 -12.38
N VAL A 13 -12.56 -15.27 -13.34
CA VAL A 13 -12.44 -16.74 -13.20
C VAL A 13 -11.40 -17.11 -12.15
N PHE A 14 -10.26 -16.42 -12.12
CA PHE A 14 -9.25 -16.60 -11.07
C PHE A 14 -9.79 -16.22 -9.70
N GLY A 15 -10.51 -15.11 -9.58
CA GLY A 15 -11.17 -14.71 -8.35
C GLY A 15 -12.21 -15.73 -7.88
N ALA A 16 -13.08 -16.21 -8.77
CA ALA A 16 -14.11 -17.20 -8.46
C ALA A 16 -13.54 -18.57 -8.05
N SER A 17 -12.30 -18.88 -8.44
CA SER A 17 -11.63 -20.13 -8.03
C SER A 17 -11.21 -20.16 -6.56
N GLY A 18 -11.24 -19.02 -5.86
CA GLY A 18 -10.74 -18.87 -4.49
C GLY A 18 -9.22 -18.83 -4.35
N LEU A 19 -8.47 -19.06 -5.44
CA LEU A 19 -7.00 -19.08 -5.44
C LEU A 19 -6.35 -17.70 -5.33
N VAL A 20 -7.11 -16.61 -5.52
CA VAL A 20 -6.62 -15.24 -5.29
C VAL A 20 -6.36 -14.99 -3.80
N ALA A 21 -7.22 -15.52 -2.93
CA ALA A 21 -7.17 -15.34 -1.49
C ALA A 21 -7.48 -16.67 -0.77
N PRO A 22 -6.63 -17.71 -0.94
CA PRO A 22 -6.96 -19.07 -0.55
C PRO A 22 -7.23 -19.23 0.95
N THR A 23 -6.63 -18.39 1.79
CA THR A 23 -6.84 -18.42 3.25
C THR A 23 -8.11 -17.74 3.73
N TRP A 24 -8.83 -17.02 2.86
CA TRP A 24 -10.10 -16.40 3.24
C TRP A 24 -11.21 -17.45 3.34
N PRO A 25 -12.25 -17.18 4.12
CA PRO A 25 -13.46 -17.98 4.09
C PRO A 25 -14.08 -18.06 2.70
N GLY A 26 -14.65 -19.22 2.35
CA GLY A 26 -15.32 -19.46 1.08
C GLY A 26 -16.49 -18.51 0.83
N ALA A 27 -17.22 -18.13 1.88
CA ALA A 27 -18.28 -17.13 1.83
C ALA A 27 -17.82 -15.77 1.28
N TYR A 28 -16.52 -15.46 1.40
CA TYR A 28 -15.92 -14.20 0.96
C TYR A 28 -15.01 -14.37 -0.26
N GLY A 29 -15.11 -15.49 -0.97
CA GLY A 29 -14.35 -15.76 -2.18
C GLY A 29 -12.99 -16.43 -1.96
N GLY A 30 -12.74 -17.03 -0.79
CA GLY A 30 -11.55 -17.84 -0.54
C GLY A 30 -11.79 -19.36 -0.65
N LEU A 31 -10.91 -20.15 -0.03
CA LEU A 31 -10.97 -21.61 -0.01
C LEU A 31 -10.95 -22.21 1.41
N ASP A 32 -11.01 -21.37 2.46
CA ASP A 32 -10.77 -21.79 3.85
C ASP A 32 -9.44 -22.56 4.03
N ALA A 33 -8.47 -22.30 3.14
CA ALA A 33 -7.24 -23.06 3.13
C ALA A 33 -6.39 -22.71 4.36
N ARG A 34 -5.95 -23.74 5.08
CA ARG A 34 -4.95 -23.55 6.14
C ARG A 34 -3.68 -22.90 5.54
N PRO A 35 -2.96 -22.06 6.30
CA PRO A 35 -1.78 -21.34 5.78
C PRO A 35 -0.70 -22.22 5.15
N ALA A 36 -0.59 -23.50 5.55
CA ALA A 36 0.33 -24.45 4.92
C ALA A 36 -0.08 -24.84 3.50
N LEU A 37 -1.37 -25.10 3.28
CA LEU A 37 -1.91 -25.41 1.96
C LEU A 37 -1.87 -24.18 1.05
N ALA A 38 -2.25 -23.01 1.57
CA ALA A 38 -2.16 -21.76 0.81
C ALA A 38 -0.74 -21.49 0.27
N ARG A 39 0.32 -21.78 1.06
CA ARG A 39 1.70 -21.68 0.58
C ARG A 39 2.04 -22.66 -0.53
N GLN A 40 1.49 -23.88 -0.50
CA GLN A 40 1.68 -24.85 -1.58
C GLN A 40 0.96 -24.38 -2.84
N LEU A 41 -0.29 -23.90 -2.71
CA LEU A 41 -1.03 -23.31 -3.83
C LEU A 41 -0.26 -22.15 -4.47
N GLU A 42 0.25 -21.21 -3.67
CA GLU A 42 1.08 -20.11 -4.17
C GLU A 42 2.35 -20.59 -4.91
N ALA A 43 3.00 -21.65 -4.40
CA ALA A 43 4.18 -22.22 -5.04
C ALA A 43 3.86 -22.86 -6.41
N GLU A 44 2.73 -23.56 -6.51
CA GLU A 44 2.24 -24.12 -7.78
C GLU A 44 1.81 -23.02 -8.76
N LEU A 45 1.27 -21.90 -8.28
CA LEU A 45 0.83 -20.78 -9.11
C LEU A 45 1.99 -19.87 -9.58
N ALA A 46 3.11 -19.85 -8.85
CA ALA A 46 4.22 -18.94 -9.10
C ALA A 46 4.77 -18.99 -10.55
N PRO A 47 4.96 -20.16 -11.20
CA PRO A 47 5.43 -20.23 -12.58
C PRO A 47 4.49 -19.58 -13.61
N PHE A 48 3.21 -19.42 -13.28
CA PHE A 48 2.20 -18.85 -14.18
C PHE A 48 2.13 -17.32 -14.11
N ASN A 49 2.82 -16.69 -13.16
CA ASN A 49 2.88 -15.24 -12.98
C ASN A 49 1.49 -14.56 -12.93
N LEU A 50 0.59 -15.11 -12.12
CA LEU A 50 -0.79 -14.62 -11.97
C LEU A 50 -0.84 -13.46 -10.96
N GLY A 51 -0.58 -12.24 -11.47
CA GLY A 51 -0.57 -11.00 -10.69
C GLY A 51 -1.94 -10.63 -10.13
N ARG A 52 -2.03 -10.14 -8.89
CA ARG A 52 -3.33 -9.71 -8.32
C ARG A 52 -3.70 -8.33 -8.84
N LEU A 53 -4.87 -8.20 -9.48
CA LEU A 53 -5.30 -6.94 -10.11
C LEU A 53 -5.95 -5.94 -9.14
N ASN A 54 -6.37 -6.40 -7.96
CA ASN A 54 -6.95 -5.55 -6.92
C ASN A 54 -6.12 -5.55 -5.63
N PRO A 55 -4.83 -5.21 -5.68
CA PRO A 55 -3.95 -5.34 -4.52
C PRO A 55 -4.37 -4.42 -3.37
N LEU A 56 -4.95 -3.24 -3.66
CA LEU A 56 -5.40 -2.31 -2.62
C LEU A 56 -6.69 -2.81 -1.96
N GLY A 57 -7.63 -3.39 -2.71
CA GLY A 57 -8.80 -4.04 -2.11
C GLY A 57 -8.41 -5.20 -1.20
N LEU A 58 -7.51 -6.06 -1.69
CA LEU A 58 -7.03 -7.26 -0.97
C LEU A 58 -6.21 -6.93 0.28
N ASN A 59 -5.33 -5.91 0.20
CA ASN A 59 -4.36 -5.64 1.26
C ASN A 59 -4.71 -4.43 2.15
N LEU A 60 -5.65 -3.58 1.76
CA LEU A 60 -6.01 -2.37 2.52
C LEU A 60 -7.46 -2.41 3.04
N ALA A 61 -8.42 -2.63 2.15
CA ALA A 61 -9.84 -2.65 2.50
C ALA A 61 -10.24 -3.93 3.25
N ALA A 62 -9.85 -5.09 2.71
CA ALA A 62 -10.23 -6.36 3.30
C ALA A 62 -9.74 -6.57 4.75
N PRO A 63 -8.49 -6.22 5.13
CA PRO A 63 -8.07 -6.32 6.53
C PRO A 63 -8.92 -5.48 7.50
N ALA A 64 -9.37 -4.30 7.08
CA ALA A 64 -10.27 -3.47 7.89
C ALA A 64 -11.66 -4.12 8.02
N LEU A 65 -12.21 -4.66 6.93
CA LEU A 65 -13.50 -5.36 6.93
C LEU A 65 -13.49 -6.65 7.77
N PHE A 66 -12.40 -7.43 7.71
CA PHE A 66 -12.24 -8.62 8.54
C PHE A 66 -12.12 -8.28 10.03
N ALA A 67 -11.39 -7.21 10.37
CA ALA A 67 -11.14 -6.86 11.76
C ALA A 67 -12.29 -6.07 12.41
N HIS A 68 -12.99 -5.23 11.64
CA HIS A 68 -13.91 -4.22 12.17
C HIS A 68 -15.22 -4.07 11.38
N GLY A 69 -15.34 -4.72 10.23
CA GLY A 69 -16.56 -4.67 9.44
C GLY A 69 -17.71 -5.46 10.07
N THR A 70 -18.93 -5.13 9.69
CA THR A 70 -20.09 -5.99 9.96
C THR A 70 -20.11 -7.19 9.01
N GLU A 71 -20.96 -8.18 9.28
CA GLU A 71 -21.11 -9.33 8.37
C GLU A 71 -21.63 -8.88 7.00
N GLU A 72 -22.62 -7.99 6.99
CA GLU A 72 -23.24 -7.44 5.78
C GLU A 72 -22.21 -6.71 4.93
N GLN A 73 -21.28 -5.96 5.56
CA GLN A 73 -20.18 -5.30 4.86
C GLN A 73 -19.21 -6.32 4.25
N ARG A 74 -18.86 -7.39 4.98
CA ARG A 74 -17.98 -8.43 4.47
C ARG A 74 -18.58 -9.17 3.28
N GLU A 75 -19.84 -9.59 3.39
CA GLU A 75 -20.57 -10.27 2.32
C GLU A 75 -20.73 -9.37 1.08
N ARG A 76 -20.96 -8.07 1.28
CA ARG A 76 -21.11 -7.12 0.17
C ARG A 76 -19.80 -6.83 -0.57
N PHE A 77 -18.70 -6.61 0.15
CA PHE A 77 -17.50 -6.02 -0.44
C PHE A 77 -16.36 -7.01 -0.69
N LEU A 78 -16.22 -8.07 0.11
CA LEU A 78 -15.07 -8.98 -0.03
C LEU A 78 -15.11 -9.82 -1.33
N PRO A 79 -16.24 -10.44 -1.74
CA PRO A 79 -16.25 -11.22 -2.98
C PRO A 79 -15.93 -10.39 -4.23
N PRO A 80 -16.51 -9.19 -4.46
CA PRO A 80 -16.15 -8.33 -5.58
C PRO A 80 -14.68 -7.87 -5.56
N ILE A 81 -14.10 -7.65 -4.37
CA ILE A 81 -12.67 -7.35 -4.22
C ILE A 81 -11.83 -8.49 -4.81
N VAL A 82 -12.11 -9.73 -4.41
CA VAL A 82 -11.36 -10.92 -4.85
C VAL A 82 -11.47 -11.14 -6.37
N ARG A 83 -12.64 -10.85 -6.94
CA ARG A 83 -12.90 -10.98 -8.38
C ARG A 83 -12.43 -9.79 -9.21
N ASN A 84 -11.90 -8.73 -8.59
CA ASN A 84 -11.53 -7.47 -9.25
C ASN A 84 -12.69 -6.83 -10.04
N GLU A 85 -13.91 -7.01 -9.55
CA GLU A 85 -15.13 -6.38 -10.10
C GLU A 85 -15.29 -4.95 -9.59
N GLU A 86 -14.78 -4.68 -8.38
CA GLU A 86 -14.74 -3.36 -7.77
C GLU A 86 -13.29 -3.08 -7.33
N ARG A 87 -12.64 -2.09 -7.95
CA ARG A 87 -11.27 -1.67 -7.63
C ARG A 87 -11.25 -0.68 -6.49
N TRP A 88 -10.24 -0.78 -5.63
CA TRP A 88 -10.14 0.02 -4.42
C TRP A 88 -8.91 0.92 -4.40
N CYS A 89 -8.98 2.00 -3.62
CA CYS A 89 -7.83 2.83 -3.25
C CYS A 89 -7.91 3.31 -1.79
N GLN A 90 -6.92 4.10 -1.35
CA GLN A 90 -6.81 4.59 0.03
C GLN A 90 -6.80 6.13 0.07
N LEU A 91 -7.76 6.69 0.80
CA LEU A 91 -8.00 8.13 0.95
C LEU A 91 -7.60 8.60 2.36
N PHE A 92 -6.32 8.44 2.69
CA PHE A 92 -5.79 8.80 4.00
C PHE A 92 -5.09 10.16 3.97
N SER A 93 -3.99 10.24 3.22
CA SER A 93 -3.13 11.42 3.11
C SER A 93 -3.87 12.64 2.57
N GLU A 94 -3.54 13.80 3.15
CA GLU A 94 -4.04 15.12 2.77
C GLU A 94 -2.85 16.06 2.50
N PRO A 95 -3.05 17.16 1.74
CA PRO A 95 -1.98 18.13 1.53
C PRO A 95 -1.33 18.64 2.83
N GLY A 96 -2.14 18.80 3.89
CA GLY A 96 -1.68 19.21 5.23
C GLY A 96 -1.42 18.07 6.21
N ALA A 97 -1.61 16.80 5.84
CA ALA A 97 -1.48 15.66 6.76
C ALA A 97 -1.02 14.39 6.03
N GLY A 98 0.28 14.10 6.11
CA GLY A 98 0.89 12.84 5.62
C GLY A 98 1.42 12.00 6.79
N SER A 99 2.67 12.26 7.21
CA SER A 99 3.30 11.55 8.34
C SER A 99 2.51 11.72 9.65
N ASP A 100 1.99 12.91 9.92
CA ASP A 100 1.02 13.15 11.00
C ASP A 100 -0.41 12.91 10.51
N LEU A 101 -0.69 11.67 10.08
CA LEU A 101 -2.00 11.27 9.56
C LEU A 101 -3.15 11.59 10.53
N ALA A 102 -2.90 11.56 11.84
CA ALA A 102 -3.93 11.84 12.84
C ALA A 102 -4.41 13.30 12.80
N SER A 103 -3.63 14.22 12.21
CA SER A 103 -3.99 15.63 12.05
C SER A 103 -4.90 15.93 10.86
N LEU A 104 -5.29 14.91 10.08
CA LEU A 104 -6.17 15.09 8.93
C LEU A 104 -7.44 15.90 9.24
N ALA A 105 -7.89 16.66 8.24
CA ALA A 105 -8.88 17.71 8.33
C ALA A 105 -10.12 17.48 7.44
N THR A 106 -10.10 16.52 6.50
CA THR A 106 -11.33 16.10 5.79
C THR A 106 -12.39 15.80 6.84
N ARG A 107 -13.53 16.51 6.77
CA ARG A 107 -14.61 16.40 7.75
C ARG A 107 -15.68 15.44 7.26
N ALA A 108 -16.37 14.80 8.19
CA ALA A 108 -17.60 14.06 7.95
C ALA A 108 -18.65 14.51 8.97
N VAL A 109 -19.79 15.02 8.49
CA VAL A 109 -20.91 15.47 9.32
C VAL A 109 -22.09 14.56 9.08
N ARG A 110 -22.72 14.07 10.16
CA ARG A 110 -23.90 13.20 10.05
C ARG A 110 -25.12 14.00 9.59
N ASP A 111 -25.84 13.45 8.62
CA ASP A 111 -27.09 13.98 8.06
C ASP A 111 -28.08 12.83 7.89
N GLY A 112 -28.97 12.65 8.87
CA GLY A 112 -29.89 11.51 8.92
C GLY A 112 -29.16 10.16 9.07
N ASP A 113 -29.38 9.27 8.11
CA ASP A 113 -28.74 7.96 7.97
C ASP A 113 -27.47 7.98 7.10
N GLU A 114 -27.01 9.17 6.71
CA GLU A 114 -25.82 9.37 5.89
C GLU A 114 -24.79 10.30 6.56
N TRP A 115 -23.63 10.40 5.93
CA TRP A 115 -22.55 11.31 6.27
C TRP A 115 -22.19 12.16 5.05
N ILE A 116 -22.04 13.46 5.27
CA ILE A 116 -21.56 14.41 4.27
C ILE A 116 -20.08 14.65 4.50
N LEU A 117 -19.26 14.29 3.52
CA LEU A 117 -17.81 14.41 3.54
C LEU A 117 -17.35 15.61 2.71
N ASP A 118 -16.47 16.43 3.30
CA ASP A 118 -15.85 17.56 2.64
C ASP A 118 -14.35 17.62 2.95
N GLY A 119 -13.52 17.80 1.92
CA GLY A 119 -12.07 17.94 2.08
C GLY A 119 -11.31 17.56 0.82
N GLN A 120 -10.00 17.34 0.98
CA GLN A 120 -9.10 16.98 -0.10
C GLN A 120 -8.15 15.89 0.36
N LYS A 121 -8.02 14.85 -0.46
CA LYS A 121 -7.04 13.78 -0.32
C LYS A 121 -6.02 13.89 -1.45
N VAL A 122 -4.81 13.39 -1.20
CA VAL A 122 -3.71 13.44 -2.16
C VAL A 122 -2.84 12.19 -2.04
N TRP A 123 -2.07 11.89 -3.08
CA TRP A 123 -1.27 10.67 -3.21
C TRP A 123 -2.12 9.39 -3.24
N THR A 124 -3.40 9.50 -3.62
CA THR A 124 -4.31 8.36 -3.68
C THR A 124 -3.98 7.51 -4.90
N THR A 125 -3.33 6.37 -4.66
CA THR A 125 -2.94 5.43 -5.71
C THR A 125 -4.15 4.93 -6.48
N TRP A 126 -4.14 5.12 -7.80
CA TRP A 126 -5.11 4.59 -8.78
C TRP A 126 -6.59 5.00 -8.60
N ALA A 127 -6.87 6.08 -7.84
CA ALA A 127 -8.24 6.59 -7.68
C ALA A 127 -9.01 6.76 -9.00
N HIS A 128 -8.34 7.18 -10.08
CA HIS A 128 -8.97 7.40 -11.39
C HIS A 128 -9.49 6.12 -12.07
N VAL A 129 -9.07 4.94 -11.59
CA VAL A 129 -9.58 3.63 -12.04
C VAL A 129 -10.23 2.83 -10.90
N SER A 130 -10.44 3.43 -9.73
CA SER A 130 -11.10 2.79 -8.60
C SER A 130 -12.60 3.06 -8.58
N ASP A 131 -13.36 2.11 -8.06
CA ASP A 131 -14.80 2.21 -7.80
C ASP A 131 -15.03 2.73 -6.38
N PHE A 132 -14.27 2.20 -5.41
CA PHE A 132 -14.39 2.54 -4.01
C PHE A 132 -13.05 2.99 -3.41
N GLY A 133 -13.13 3.65 -2.27
CA GLY A 133 -11.96 4.00 -1.49
C GLY A 133 -12.21 3.87 0.01
N VAL A 134 -11.18 3.45 0.73
CA VAL A 134 -11.21 3.51 2.19
C VAL A 134 -10.80 4.91 2.64
N CYS A 135 -11.72 5.63 3.27
CA CYS A 135 -11.58 7.04 3.59
C CYS A 135 -11.58 7.26 5.10
N LEU A 136 -10.58 8.01 5.59
CA LEU A 136 -10.52 8.45 6.97
C LEU A 136 -10.92 9.92 7.02
N ALA A 137 -11.93 10.24 7.83
CA ALA A 137 -12.45 11.59 7.99
C ALA A 137 -12.68 11.94 9.46
N ARG A 138 -12.59 13.22 9.78
CA ARG A 138 -12.81 13.77 11.11
C ARG A 138 -14.31 13.99 11.35
N THR A 139 -14.83 13.29 12.35
CA THR A 139 -16.22 13.43 12.81
C THR A 139 -16.32 14.24 14.10
N ASP A 140 -15.23 14.34 14.87
CA ASP A 140 -15.18 15.16 16.09
C ASP A 140 -13.87 15.99 16.14
N PRO A 141 -13.94 17.31 15.94
CA PRO A 141 -12.79 18.21 16.10
C PRO A 141 -12.48 18.57 17.57
N GLY A 142 -13.42 18.32 18.49
CA GLY A 142 -13.27 18.52 19.94
C GLY A 142 -12.56 17.36 20.64
N ALA A 143 -12.53 16.17 20.03
CA ALA A 143 -11.78 15.03 20.54
C ALA A 143 -10.27 15.15 20.24
N PRO A 144 -9.41 14.44 21.01
CA PRO A 144 -8.01 14.24 20.64
C PRO A 144 -7.86 13.65 19.25
N LYS A 145 -6.78 13.99 18.54
CA LYS A 145 -6.55 13.68 17.11
C LYS A 145 -7.08 12.30 16.70
N ARG A 146 -6.63 11.24 17.36
CA ARG A 146 -6.96 9.85 17.01
C ARG A 146 -8.39 9.42 17.37
N LYS A 147 -9.00 10.04 18.38
CA LYS A 147 -10.34 9.70 18.88
C LYS A 147 -11.47 10.39 18.11
N GLY A 148 -11.15 11.41 17.32
CA GLY A 148 -12.13 12.13 16.52
C GLY A 148 -12.25 11.68 15.05
N LEU A 149 -11.70 10.50 14.72
CA LEU A 149 -11.65 9.98 13.35
C LEU A 149 -12.64 8.84 13.15
N THR A 150 -13.27 8.79 11.98
CA THR A 150 -14.18 7.71 11.57
C THR A 150 -13.79 7.21 10.19
N TYR A 151 -13.97 5.90 9.97
CA TYR A 151 -13.56 5.19 8.75
C TYR A 151 -14.77 4.90 7.88
N PHE A 152 -14.69 5.22 6.60
CA PHE A 152 -15.76 5.11 5.62
C PHE A 152 -15.33 4.33 4.40
N LEU A 153 -16.24 3.53 3.84
CA LEU A 153 -16.14 3.01 2.48
C LEU A 153 -16.83 4.04 1.58
N LEU A 154 -16.09 4.69 0.70
CA LEU A 154 -16.56 5.80 -0.13
C LEU A 154 -16.67 5.34 -1.58
N ASP A 155 -17.86 5.43 -2.18
CA ASP A 155 -18.04 5.34 -3.63
C ASP A 155 -17.37 6.55 -4.30
N LEU A 156 -16.45 6.31 -5.24
CA LEU A 156 -15.70 7.36 -5.94
C LEU A 156 -16.37 7.85 -7.22
N ARG A 157 -17.43 7.17 -7.68
CA ARG A 157 -18.17 7.52 -8.91
C ARG A 157 -19.40 8.38 -8.64
N GLN A 158 -19.69 8.67 -7.37
CA GLN A 158 -20.83 9.48 -6.98
C GLN A 158 -20.61 10.99 -7.24
N PRO A 159 -21.69 11.78 -7.31
CA PRO A 159 -21.61 13.24 -7.27
C PRO A 159 -20.89 13.74 -6.00
N GLY A 160 -20.14 14.84 -6.13
CA GLY A 160 -19.38 15.41 -5.02
C GLY A 160 -18.00 14.77 -4.80
N VAL A 161 -17.61 13.77 -5.60
CA VAL A 161 -16.25 13.24 -5.66
C VAL A 161 -15.62 13.63 -7.00
N GLU A 162 -14.50 14.35 -6.95
CA GLU A 162 -13.69 14.70 -8.13
C GLU A 162 -12.29 14.09 -7.99
N VAL A 163 -11.90 13.24 -8.93
CA VAL A 163 -10.56 12.66 -8.99
C VAL A 163 -9.72 13.40 -10.02
N ARG A 164 -8.59 13.97 -9.58
CA ARG A 164 -7.60 14.62 -10.46
C ARG A 164 -6.31 13.82 -10.51
N PRO A 165 -5.94 13.26 -11.67
CA PRO A 165 -4.72 12.48 -11.75
C PRO A 165 -3.44 13.34 -11.64
N LEU A 166 -2.43 12.81 -10.96
CA LEU A 166 -1.12 13.42 -10.78
C LEU A 166 -0.07 12.64 -11.57
N ARG A 167 0.58 13.31 -12.52
CA ARG A 167 1.69 12.75 -13.27
C ARG A 167 2.98 12.90 -12.48
N HIS A 168 3.70 11.81 -12.25
CA HIS A 168 5.00 11.84 -11.56
C HIS A 168 6.18 11.91 -12.54
N ILE A 169 7.40 12.03 -12.02
CA ILE A 169 8.65 12.22 -12.79
C ILE A 169 8.92 11.14 -13.85
N GLY A 170 8.34 9.94 -13.68
CA GLY A 170 8.42 8.84 -14.64
C GLY A 170 7.39 8.93 -15.78
N GLY A 171 6.57 9.98 -15.81
CA GLY A 171 5.55 10.18 -16.85
C GLY A 171 4.26 9.40 -16.61
N ASP A 172 4.26 8.34 -15.82
CA ASP A 172 3.05 7.59 -15.46
C ASP A 172 2.12 8.38 -14.52
N ILE A 173 0.87 7.90 -14.45
CA ILE A 173 -0.19 8.42 -13.59
C ILE A 173 -0.58 7.32 -12.61
N ASP A 174 0.17 7.22 -11.51
CA ASP A 174 -0.14 6.29 -10.43
C ASP A 174 -0.96 6.95 -9.31
N PHE A 175 -0.85 8.25 -9.11
CA PHE A 175 -1.41 8.96 -7.96
C PHE A 175 -2.45 9.99 -8.38
N ASN A 176 -3.30 10.39 -7.43
CA ASN A 176 -4.40 11.31 -7.69
C ASN A 176 -4.61 12.22 -6.48
N GLU A 177 -5.12 13.41 -6.73
CA GLU A 177 -5.89 14.18 -5.77
C GLU A 177 -7.35 13.73 -5.83
N VAL A 178 -8.02 13.72 -4.69
CA VAL A 178 -9.47 13.47 -4.62
C VAL A 178 -10.11 14.58 -3.82
N PHE A 179 -10.97 15.36 -4.46
CA PHE A 179 -11.74 16.42 -3.82
C PHE A 179 -13.11 15.87 -3.44
N LEU A 180 -13.50 16.12 -2.19
CA LEU A 180 -14.79 15.77 -1.63
C LEU A 180 -15.53 17.08 -1.36
N ALA A 181 -16.64 17.27 -2.07
CA ALA A 181 -17.49 18.45 -1.96
C ALA A 181 -18.93 17.99 -1.77
N GLY A 182 -19.31 17.76 -0.51
CA GLY A 182 -20.60 17.21 -0.16
C GLY A 182 -20.80 15.74 -0.57
N ALA A 183 -19.74 14.94 -0.65
CA ALA A 183 -19.84 13.52 -0.97
C ALA A 183 -20.64 12.78 0.12
N ARG A 184 -21.55 11.88 -0.25
CA ARG A 184 -22.47 11.23 0.70
C ARG A 184 -22.08 9.77 0.93
N VAL A 185 -22.09 9.34 2.19
CA VAL A 185 -21.79 7.97 2.59
C VAL A 185 -22.88 7.47 3.54
N PRO A 186 -23.63 6.40 3.18
CA PRO A 186 -24.57 5.79 4.11
C PRO A 186 -23.88 5.32 5.40
N ASP A 187 -24.54 5.41 6.56
CA ASP A 187 -23.95 4.95 7.82
C ASP A 187 -23.62 3.45 7.80
N GLY A 188 -24.32 2.65 6.98
CA GLY A 188 -23.99 1.24 6.73
C GLY A 188 -22.63 1.02 6.04
N GLN A 189 -22.01 2.07 5.49
CA GLN A 189 -20.65 2.05 4.92
C GLN A 189 -19.60 2.66 5.87
N ARG A 190 -19.99 3.00 7.11
CA ARG A 190 -19.05 3.29 8.21
C ARG A 190 -18.52 1.97 8.77
N VAL A 191 -17.21 1.86 8.89
CA VAL A 191 -16.56 0.67 9.46
C VAL A 191 -16.16 0.95 10.90
N GLY A 192 -16.63 0.11 11.83
CA GLY A 192 -16.47 0.34 13.27
C GLY A 192 -17.27 1.54 13.79
N GLU A 193 -17.17 1.82 15.09
CA GLU A 193 -17.90 2.92 15.75
C GLU A 193 -17.44 4.32 15.31
N VAL A 194 -18.31 5.32 15.46
CA VAL A 194 -17.93 6.74 15.29
C VAL A 194 -16.79 7.07 16.26
N GLY A 195 -15.72 7.68 15.76
CA GLY A 195 -14.51 7.96 16.55
C GLY A 195 -13.52 6.79 16.66
N ALA A 196 -13.87 5.59 16.20
CA ALA A 196 -12.99 4.42 16.20
C ALA A 196 -12.09 4.31 14.96
N GLY A 197 -12.14 5.28 14.04
CA GLY A 197 -11.48 5.22 12.75
C GLY A 197 -9.96 5.03 12.81
N TRP A 198 -9.29 5.50 13.87
CA TRP A 198 -7.86 5.24 14.05
C TRP A 198 -7.54 3.77 14.31
N ALA A 199 -8.39 3.07 15.07
CA ALA A 199 -8.23 1.63 15.30
C ALA A 199 -8.41 0.86 13.99
N VAL A 200 -9.47 1.19 13.23
CA VAL A 200 -9.76 0.58 11.92
C VAL A 200 -8.64 0.83 10.91
N ALA A 201 -8.14 2.07 10.83
CA ALA A 201 -7.00 2.42 9.98
C ALA A 201 -5.73 1.63 10.35
N GLY A 202 -5.57 1.25 11.62
CA GLY A 202 -4.47 0.38 12.08
C GLY A 202 -4.44 -0.98 11.37
N ALA A 203 -5.61 -1.56 11.07
CA ALA A 203 -5.71 -2.81 10.29
C ALA A 203 -5.27 -2.60 8.84
N THR A 204 -5.75 -1.55 8.17
CA THR A 204 -5.34 -1.16 6.82
C THR A 204 -3.83 -0.92 6.71
N LEU A 205 -3.26 -0.10 7.61
CA LEU A 205 -1.83 0.23 7.62
C LEU A 205 -0.95 -1.00 7.91
N SER A 206 -1.48 -1.98 8.64
CA SER A 206 -0.76 -3.24 8.88
C SER A 206 -0.67 -4.09 7.61
N GLY A 207 -1.75 -4.17 6.83
CA GLY A 207 -1.74 -4.81 5.51
C GLY A 207 -0.84 -4.07 4.51
N GLU A 208 -0.86 -2.74 4.52
CA GLU A 208 0.01 -1.91 3.68
C GLU A 208 1.51 -2.19 3.91
N ARG A 209 1.94 -2.26 5.18
CA ARG A 209 3.33 -2.60 5.52
C ARG A 209 3.75 -3.97 5.01
N GLN A 210 2.85 -4.96 5.01
CA GLN A 210 3.14 -6.29 4.45
C GLN A 210 3.29 -6.22 2.92
N MET A 211 2.41 -5.49 2.24
CA MET A 211 2.47 -5.26 0.79
C MET A 211 3.77 -4.53 0.38
N VAL A 212 4.10 -3.39 1.00
CA VAL A 212 5.28 -2.57 0.67
C VAL A 212 6.59 -3.28 1.00
N SER A 213 6.62 -4.11 2.04
CA SER A 213 7.82 -4.91 2.38
C SER A 213 8.09 -6.10 1.44
N GLY A 214 7.23 -6.31 0.44
CA GLY A 214 7.29 -7.44 -0.51
C GLY A 214 6.80 -8.77 0.08
N SER A 215 6.27 -8.76 1.30
CA SER A 215 5.72 -9.94 1.98
C SER A 215 4.23 -10.06 1.67
N GLY A 216 3.88 -10.39 0.42
CA GLY A 216 2.48 -10.58 0.00
C GLY A 216 2.05 -9.85 -1.27
N SER A 217 2.98 -9.22 -2.00
CA SER A 217 2.63 -8.39 -3.16
C SER A 217 2.17 -9.16 -4.40
N GLY A 218 2.15 -10.50 -4.39
CA GLY A 218 1.51 -11.32 -5.42
C GLY A 218 1.76 -10.87 -6.87
N GLY A 219 2.98 -10.41 -7.17
CA GLY A 219 3.40 -9.99 -8.52
C GLY A 219 3.31 -8.50 -8.86
N VAL A 220 3.03 -7.58 -7.93
CA VAL A 220 3.13 -6.14 -8.24
C VAL A 220 4.56 -5.65 -8.03
N ASP A 221 5.44 -6.00 -8.98
CA ASP A 221 6.85 -5.59 -9.06
C ASP A 221 7.06 -4.06 -9.08
N ARG A 222 5.98 -3.28 -9.25
CA ARG A 222 6.04 -1.82 -9.41
C ARG A 222 6.07 -1.02 -8.12
N ILE A 223 5.49 -1.53 -7.01
CA ILE A 223 5.40 -0.76 -5.76
C ILE A 223 6.59 -1.07 -4.84
N GLY A 224 6.92 -2.36 -4.66
CA GLY A 224 7.98 -2.81 -3.75
C GLY A 224 9.41 -2.81 -4.34
N GLY A 225 9.54 -2.62 -5.66
CA GLY A 225 10.79 -2.72 -6.40
C GLY A 225 11.17 -4.15 -6.79
N SER A 226 12.24 -4.28 -7.59
CA SER A 226 12.80 -5.55 -8.05
C SER A 226 14.06 -5.95 -7.27
N GLY A 227 14.25 -7.25 -7.04
CA GLY A 227 15.42 -7.81 -6.34
C GLY A 227 16.67 -7.91 -7.23
N THR A 228 17.78 -8.37 -6.64
CA THR A 228 19.08 -8.43 -7.36
C THR A 228 19.18 -9.56 -8.40
N ASP A 229 18.27 -10.54 -8.36
CA ASP A 229 18.31 -11.73 -9.22
C ASP A 229 18.33 -11.41 -10.73
N ARG A 230 17.59 -10.36 -11.16
CA ARG A 230 17.63 -9.91 -12.57
C ARG A 230 19.01 -9.38 -12.93
N LEU A 231 19.60 -8.55 -12.06
CA LEU A 231 20.90 -7.92 -12.30
C LEU A 231 22.02 -8.98 -12.31
N LEU A 232 21.93 -10.00 -11.46
CA LEU A 232 22.87 -11.12 -11.43
C LEU A 232 22.89 -11.95 -12.72
N ARG A 233 21.76 -12.06 -13.43
CA ARG A 233 21.71 -12.75 -14.72
C ARG A 233 22.43 -11.98 -15.83
N GLY A 234 22.41 -10.63 -15.76
CA GLY A 234 23.14 -9.76 -16.70
C GLY A 234 24.62 -9.64 -16.36
N GLY A 235 24.95 -9.58 -15.06
CA GLY A 235 26.33 -9.45 -14.58
C GLY A 235 27.01 -8.15 -14.99
N SER A 236 28.31 -8.06 -14.68
CA SER A 236 29.20 -7.01 -15.18
C SER A 236 30.65 -7.47 -15.06
N ASP A 237 31.45 -7.24 -16.11
CA ASP A 237 32.89 -7.51 -16.09
C ASP A 237 33.67 -6.40 -15.36
N GLU A 238 33.05 -5.23 -15.16
CA GLU A 238 33.64 -4.10 -14.44
C GLU A 238 33.79 -4.44 -12.95
N PRO A 239 35.02 -4.50 -12.39
CA PRO A 239 35.25 -5.01 -11.03
C PRO A 239 34.46 -4.28 -9.95
N VAL A 240 34.30 -2.95 -10.09
CA VAL A 240 33.57 -2.11 -9.13
C VAL A 240 32.07 -2.40 -9.17
N LEU A 241 31.47 -2.51 -10.36
CA LEU A 241 30.05 -2.82 -10.50
C LEU A 241 29.74 -4.23 -10.01
N ARG A 242 30.61 -5.20 -10.31
CA ARG A 242 30.51 -6.57 -9.79
C ARG A 242 30.53 -6.60 -8.27
N GLN A 243 31.45 -5.86 -7.63
CA GLN A 243 31.53 -5.79 -6.17
C GLN A 243 30.26 -5.17 -5.55
N ARG A 244 29.75 -4.09 -6.15
CA ARG A 244 28.50 -3.44 -5.72
C ARG A 244 27.28 -4.37 -5.84
N LEU A 245 27.21 -5.15 -6.93
CA LEU A 245 26.14 -6.13 -7.16
C LEU A 245 26.15 -7.25 -6.12
N VAL A 246 27.33 -7.83 -5.84
CA VAL A 246 27.47 -8.88 -4.83
C VAL A 246 27.17 -8.33 -3.43
N ALA A 247 27.54 -7.09 -3.12
CA ALA A 247 27.21 -6.46 -1.85
C ALA A 247 25.69 -6.28 -1.68
N ALA A 248 25.01 -5.73 -2.69
CA ALA A 248 23.55 -5.57 -2.69
C ALA A 248 22.83 -6.91 -2.56
N HIS A 249 23.28 -7.94 -3.29
CA HIS A 249 22.74 -9.29 -3.18
C HIS A 249 22.92 -9.85 -1.77
N SER A 250 24.11 -9.68 -1.19
CA SER A 250 24.41 -10.14 0.16
C SER A 250 23.49 -9.49 1.20
N GLU A 251 23.22 -8.19 1.08
CA GLU A 251 22.26 -7.49 1.93
C GLU A 251 20.82 -8.00 1.76
N GLU A 252 20.40 -8.28 0.52
CA GLU A 252 19.10 -8.87 0.25
C GLU A 252 18.97 -10.27 0.88
N ARG A 253 20.03 -11.09 0.84
CA ARG A 253 20.09 -12.38 1.53
C ARG A 253 19.93 -12.24 3.05
N ILE A 254 20.68 -11.30 3.66
CA ILE A 254 20.61 -11.01 5.10
C ILE A 254 19.21 -10.57 5.51
N ARG A 255 18.59 -9.71 4.71
CA ARG A 255 17.20 -9.27 4.92
C ARG A 255 16.23 -10.45 4.86
N ALA A 256 16.37 -11.33 3.86
CA ALA A 256 15.53 -12.52 3.73
C ALA A 256 15.62 -13.43 4.96
N TRP A 257 16.83 -13.65 5.51
CA TRP A 257 17.02 -14.41 6.75
C TRP A 257 16.43 -13.70 7.98
N THR A 258 16.51 -12.37 8.04
CA THR A 258 15.85 -11.59 9.10
C THR A 258 14.33 -11.76 9.05
N ASN A 259 13.72 -11.68 7.86
CA ASN A 259 12.29 -11.95 7.69
C ASN A 259 11.91 -13.40 8.01
N GLN A 260 12.80 -14.36 7.76
CA GLN A 260 12.60 -15.75 8.18
C GLN A 260 12.61 -15.89 9.71
N ARG A 261 13.51 -15.19 10.42
CA ARG A 261 13.53 -15.17 11.90
C ARG A 261 12.24 -14.58 12.47
N VAL A 262 11.75 -13.46 11.93
CA VAL A 262 10.46 -12.87 12.34
C VAL A 262 9.32 -13.88 12.15
N ARG A 263 9.24 -14.52 10.98
CA ARG A 263 8.23 -15.55 10.69
C ARG A 263 8.35 -16.78 11.59
N ALA A 264 9.57 -17.21 11.93
CA ALA A 264 9.79 -18.30 12.86
C ALA A 264 9.32 -17.94 14.28
N GLY A 265 9.54 -16.71 14.73
CA GLY A 265 9.03 -16.20 16.01
C GLY A 265 7.51 -16.25 16.09
N LEU A 266 6.82 -15.80 15.03
CA LEU A 266 5.36 -15.89 14.93
C LEU A 266 4.85 -17.34 14.99
N LYS A 267 5.51 -18.26 14.27
CA LYS A 267 5.18 -19.69 14.32
C LYS A 267 5.38 -20.30 15.71
N ALA A 268 6.34 -19.77 16.48
CA ALA A 268 6.60 -20.17 17.86
C ALA A 268 5.63 -19.50 18.88
N GLY A 269 4.58 -18.83 18.42
CA GLY A 269 3.56 -18.21 19.27
C GLY A 269 3.96 -16.83 19.81
N ARG A 270 5.06 -16.22 19.35
CA ARG A 270 5.36 -14.83 19.70
C ARG A 270 4.33 -13.91 19.02
N SER A 271 3.87 -12.90 19.74
CA SER A 271 2.98 -11.89 19.18
C SER A 271 3.66 -11.14 18.03
N PRO A 272 2.92 -10.73 16.98
CA PRO A 272 3.43 -9.79 15.99
C PRO A 272 3.91 -8.51 16.67
N GLY A 273 5.16 -8.14 16.38
CA GLY A 273 5.80 -6.98 16.99
C GLY A 273 6.34 -5.96 15.97
N PRO A 274 6.97 -4.90 16.48
CA PRO A 274 7.51 -3.80 15.67
C PRO A 274 8.72 -4.20 14.80
N GLU A 275 9.22 -5.44 14.89
CA GLU A 275 10.39 -5.93 14.15
C GLU A 275 10.20 -5.86 12.63
N SER A 276 8.96 -5.88 12.15
CA SER A 276 8.64 -5.64 10.73
C SER A 276 9.12 -4.27 10.23
N SER A 277 9.22 -3.27 11.12
CA SER A 277 9.74 -1.94 10.81
C SER A 277 11.24 -1.94 10.50
N ILE A 278 12.01 -2.91 11.05
CA ILE A 278 13.43 -3.11 10.71
C ILE A 278 13.55 -3.44 9.22
N GLY A 279 12.71 -4.38 8.76
CA GLY A 279 12.64 -4.76 7.35
C GLY A 279 12.27 -3.59 6.45
N LYS A 280 11.33 -2.74 6.88
CA LYS A 280 10.93 -1.55 6.12
C LYS A 280 12.10 -0.55 5.99
N VAL A 281 12.71 -0.15 7.11
CA VAL A 281 13.82 0.84 7.11
C VAL A 281 14.95 0.38 6.18
N HIS A 282 15.36 -0.88 6.30
CA HIS A 282 16.43 -1.43 5.45
C HIS A 282 15.99 -1.57 3.97
N GLN A 283 14.76 -2.01 3.70
CA GLN A 283 14.28 -2.26 2.35
C GLN A 283 14.23 -1.00 1.48
N GLY A 284 13.78 0.13 2.02
CA GLY A 284 13.65 1.37 1.24
C GLY A 284 14.99 1.83 0.65
N GLU A 285 16.03 1.90 1.49
CA GLU A 285 17.38 2.29 1.09
C GLU A 285 18.08 1.21 0.26
N LEU A 286 17.85 -0.07 0.55
CA LEU A 286 18.38 -1.18 -0.25
C LEU A 286 17.78 -1.16 -1.66
N ASN A 287 16.46 -1.00 -1.81
CA ASN A 287 15.84 -0.95 -3.14
C ASN A 287 16.36 0.24 -3.95
N GLN A 288 16.48 1.42 -3.36
CA GLN A 288 17.07 2.57 -4.05
C GLN A 288 18.49 2.29 -4.57
N ARG A 289 19.32 1.61 -3.76
CA ARG A 289 20.68 1.21 -4.19
C ARG A 289 20.66 0.17 -5.30
N ILE A 290 19.75 -0.81 -5.25
CA ILE A 290 19.58 -1.81 -6.31
C ILE A 290 19.12 -1.14 -7.61
N GLN A 291 18.12 -0.26 -7.57
CA GLN A 291 17.62 0.41 -8.78
C GLN A 291 18.63 1.40 -9.36
N LEU A 292 19.40 2.10 -8.51
CA LEU A 292 20.51 2.94 -8.97
C LEU A 292 21.61 2.09 -9.62
N LEU A 293 21.94 0.93 -9.04
CA LEU A 293 22.89 0.00 -9.65
C LEU A 293 22.38 -0.54 -10.99
N ALA A 294 21.07 -0.78 -11.13
CA ALA A 294 20.46 -1.17 -12.40
C ALA A 294 20.68 -0.09 -13.47
N ALA A 295 20.47 1.18 -13.12
CA ALA A 295 20.75 2.31 -14.01
C ALA A 295 22.25 2.42 -14.35
N ASP A 296 23.15 2.23 -13.38
CA ASP A 296 24.60 2.25 -13.63
C ASP A 296 25.04 1.12 -14.56
N LEU A 297 24.46 -0.08 -14.43
CA LEU A 297 24.73 -1.22 -15.31
C LEU A 297 24.26 -0.99 -16.75
N LEU A 298 23.23 -0.16 -16.94
CA LEU A 298 22.79 0.28 -18.26
C LEU A 298 23.78 1.29 -18.90
N GLY A 299 24.64 1.92 -18.10
CA GLY A 299 25.68 2.84 -18.56
C GLY A 299 25.10 4.10 -19.20
N ALA A 300 25.65 4.51 -20.36
CA ALA A 300 25.21 5.71 -21.07
C ALA A 300 23.71 5.67 -21.44
N GLY A 301 23.14 4.47 -21.63
CA GLY A 301 21.72 4.26 -21.91
C GLY A 301 20.78 4.73 -20.79
N ALA A 302 21.29 4.92 -19.56
CA ALA A 302 20.50 5.48 -18.46
C ALA A 302 20.38 7.01 -18.49
N ALA A 303 21.29 7.69 -19.21
CA ALA A 303 21.31 9.15 -19.33
C ALA A 303 20.83 9.64 -20.70
N ALA A 304 21.07 8.85 -21.76
CA ALA A 304 20.64 9.14 -23.11
C ALA A 304 20.11 7.87 -23.77
N TRP A 305 18.87 7.91 -24.24
CA TRP A 305 18.21 6.81 -24.94
C TRP A 305 17.51 7.32 -26.19
N GLU A 306 17.31 6.44 -27.17
CA GLU A 306 16.57 6.78 -28.38
C GLU A 306 15.08 6.86 -28.07
N VAL A 307 14.45 7.96 -28.48
CA VAL A 307 13.01 8.18 -28.36
C VAL A 307 12.44 8.16 -29.77
N GLY A 308 11.52 7.24 -30.05
CA GLY A 308 10.79 7.24 -31.32
C GLY A 308 10.02 8.55 -31.49
N ALA A 309 9.88 9.05 -32.72
CA ALA A 309 9.30 10.38 -32.99
C ALA A 309 7.92 10.61 -32.35
N ASP A 310 7.14 9.53 -32.17
CA ASP A 310 5.78 9.56 -31.59
C ASP A 310 5.70 8.87 -30.20
N ALA A 311 6.82 8.50 -29.60
CA ALA A 311 6.82 7.81 -28.31
C ALA A 311 6.49 8.79 -27.17
N ALA A 312 5.48 8.47 -26.36
CA ALA A 312 5.22 9.21 -25.13
C ALA A 312 6.41 9.09 -24.18
N TYR A 313 6.68 10.15 -23.40
CA TYR A 313 7.80 10.19 -22.47
C TYR A 313 7.85 8.95 -21.55
N ALA A 314 6.71 8.56 -20.97
CA ALA A 314 6.61 7.40 -20.07
C ALA A 314 7.01 6.09 -20.77
N ASP A 315 6.55 5.89 -22.01
CA ASP A 315 6.84 4.68 -22.79
C ASP A 315 8.28 4.66 -23.33
N SER A 316 8.94 5.83 -23.39
CA SER A 316 10.32 5.96 -23.87
C SER A 316 11.37 5.63 -22.82
N LEU A 317 11.03 5.68 -21.54
CA LEU A 317 12.01 5.52 -20.45
C LEU A 317 12.54 4.08 -20.39
N PRO A 318 13.87 3.88 -20.32
CA PRO A 318 14.43 2.56 -20.05
C PRO A 318 13.89 2.00 -18.74
N TYR A 319 13.65 0.70 -18.69
CA TYR A 319 13.07 0.02 -17.52
C TYR A 319 13.87 0.30 -16.24
N GLU A 320 15.20 0.29 -16.32
CA GLU A 320 16.11 0.59 -15.22
C GLU A 320 15.95 2.03 -14.71
N VAL A 321 15.72 2.99 -15.62
CA VAL A 321 15.50 4.40 -15.28
C VAL A 321 14.15 4.58 -14.59
N VAL A 322 13.09 3.91 -15.08
CA VAL A 322 11.78 3.90 -14.43
C VAL A 322 11.90 3.36 -12.99
N GLY A 323 12.61 2.24 -12.81
CA GLY A 323 12.87 1.66 -11.49
C GLY A 323 13.61 2.63 -10.57
N MET A 324 14.68 3.27 -11.07
CA MET A 324 15.46 4.26 -10.32
C MET A 324 14.58 5.43 -9.85
N LEU A 325 13.83 6.05 -10.75
CA LEU A 325 12.95 7.18 -10.45
C LEU A 325 11.86 6.80 -9.44
N ARG A 326 11.21 5.65 -9.61
CA ARG A 326 10.13 5.18 -8.72
C ARG A 326 10.63 4.79 -7.33
N SER A 327 11.85 4.25 -7.21
CA SER A 327 12.41 3.80 -5.93
C SER A 327 12.54 4.92 -4.89
N ARG A 328 12.61 6.18 -5.33
CA ARG A 328 12.69 7.35 -4.44
C ARG A 328 11.50 7.45 -3.49
N ALA A 329 10.32 7.00 -3.90
CA ALA A 329 9.13 7.05 -3.05
C ALA A 329 9.15 6.00 -1.92
N ASN A 330 9.93 4.92 -2.01
CA ASN A 330 9.89 3.83 -1.01
C ASN A 330 10.42 4.22 0.38
N THR A 331 11.19 5.32 0.49
CA THR A 331 11.61 5.87 1.79
C THR A 331 10.56 6.80 2.41
N ILE A 332 9.50 7.13 1.66
CA ILE A 332 8.44 8.08 2.05
C ILE A 332 7.10 7.35 2.26
N GLU A 333 6.66 6.57 1.28
CA GLU A 333 5.37 5.86 1.30
C GLU A 333 5.35 4.70 2.32
N GLY A 334 4.15 4.26 2.72
CA GLY A 334 4.01 3.22 3.77
C GLY A 334 4.54 3.67 5.14
N GLY A 335 4.58 4.98 5.38
CA GLY A 335 5.22 5.65 6.52
C GLY A 335 6.69 5.94 6.23
N THR A 336 7.20 7.13 6.59
CA THR A 336 8.57 7.51 6.23
C THR A 336 9.64 6.68 6.92
N THR A 337 10.87 6.70 6.41
CA THR A 337 12.03 6.05 7.07
C THR A 337 12.22 6.57 8.50
N GLU A 338 12.01 7.86 8.72
CA GLU A 338 12.14 8.54 10.01
C GLU A 338 11.08 8.06 11.00
N VAL A 339 9.81 7.98 10.58
CA VAL A 339 8.73 7.45 11.42
C VAL A 339 8.98 5.98 11.78
N ASN A 340 9.49 5.18 10.84
CA ASN A 340 9.84 3.79 11.14
C ASN A 340 11.06 3.68 12.06
N LYS A 341 12.05 4.58 11.96
CA LYS A 341 13.17 4.66 12.92
C LYS A 341 12.66 5.02 14.32
N ASN A 342 11.68 5.91 14.46
CA ASN A 342 11.02 6.17 15.75
C ASN A 342 10.32 4.93 16.30
N ILE A 343 9.58 4.18 15.47
CA ILE A 343 8.95 2.92 15.90
C ILE A 343 9.99 1.91 16.39
N VAL A 344 11.12 1.78 15.69
CA VAL A 344 12.22 0.91 16.12
C VAL A 344 12.81 1.41 17.45
N GLY A 345 13.12 2.70 17.57
CA GLY A 345 13.63 3.28 18.81
C GLY A 345 12.70 3.06 20.00
N GLU A 346 11.44 3.43 19.86
CA GLU A 346 10.47 3.39 20.96
C GLU A 346 10.03 1.96 21.30
N ARG A 347 9.69 1.14 20.29
CA ARG A 347 9.02 -0.15 20.51
C ARG A 347 9.94 -1.36 20.46
N VAL A 348 11.08 -1.27 19.76
CA VAL A 348 12.08 -2.35 19.73
C VAL A 348 13.15 -2.09 20.79
N LEU A 349 13.67 -0.87 20.86
CA LEU A 349 14.78 -0.52 21.76
C LEU A 349 14.31 0.04 23.13
N GLY A 350 13.02 0.37 23.28
CA GLY A 350 12.48 0.91 24.52
C GLY A 350 12.91 2.35 24.83
N LEU A 351 13.33 3.11 23.82
CA LEU A 351 13.69 4.52 23.99
C LEU A 351 12.45 5.37 24.32
N PRO A 352 12.61 6.47 25.09
CA PRO A 352 11.51 7.37 25.36
C PRO A 352 10.99 8.01 24.07
N ARG A 353 9.68 8.27 24.03
CA ARG A 353 9.04 8.99 22.92
C ARG A 353 9.39 10.47 22.99
N GLU A 354 9.36 11.13 21.83
CA GLU A 354 9.44 12.58 21.77
C GLU A 354 8.26 13.22 22.53
N PRO A 355 8.48 14.26 23.35
CA PRO A 355 7.40 14.93 24.07
C PRO A 355 6.36 15.52 23.11
N ASP A 356 5.10 15.16 23.30
CA ASP A 356 3.96 15.74 22.58
C ASP A 356 3.03 16.43 23.58
N PRO A 357 3.18 17.76 23.80
CA PRO A 357 2.34 18.49 24.75
C PRO A 357 0.87 18.57 24.33
N TRP A 358 0.55 18.21 23.09
CA TRP A 358 -0.80 18.30 22.52
C TRP A 358 -1.49 16.95 22.39
N HIS A 359 -0.90 15.87 22.92
CA HIS A 359 -1.38 14.49 22.76
C HIS A 359 -2.85 14.32 23.14
N ASP A 360 -3.26 14.91 24.27
CA ASP A 360 -4.61 14.82 24.83
C ASP A 360 -5.47 16.07 24.56
N SER A 361 -4.93 17.07 23.84
CA SER A 361 -5.67 18.27 23.47
C SER A 361 -6.70 17.98 22.39
N ALA A 362 -7.79 18.76 22.36
CA ALA A 362 -8.74 18.70 21.26
C ALA A 362 -8.03 19.00 19.93
N TRP A 363 -8.33 18.24 18.87
CA TRP A 363 -7.69 18.42 17.56
C TRP A 363 -7.75 19.87 17.07
N LYS A 364 -8.88 20.55 17.29
CA LYS A 364 -9.09 21.95 16.89
C LYS A 364 -8.15 22.95 17.58
N ASP A 365 -7.58 22.58 18.73
CA ASP A 365 -6.69 23.43 19.53
C ASP A 365 -5.21 23.12 19.25
N VAL A 366 -4.90 22.09 18.45
CA VAL A 366 -3.53 21.75 18.08
C VAL A 366 -3.02 22.74 17.03
N PRO A 367 -1.81 23.33 17.21
CA PRO A 367 -1.21 24.19 16.19
C PRO A 367 -1.09 23.48 14.84
N ARG A 368 -1.53 24.14 13.77
CA ARG A 368 -1.35 23.65 12.40
C ARG A 368 0.03 24.08 11.89
N SER A 369 0.77 23.14 11.31
CA SER A 369 2.08 23.36 10.68
C SER A 369 1.97 24.05 9.34
#